data_AF-A0A819ZSG6-F1
#
_entry.id   AF-A0A819ZSG6-F1
#
_cell.length_a   1.000
_cell.length_b   1.000
_cell.length_c   1.000
_cell.angle_alpha   90.00
_cell.angle_beta   90.00
_cell.angle_gamma   90.00
#
_symmetry.space_group_name_H-M   'P 1'
#
loop_
_entity.id
_entity.type
_entity.pdbx_description
1 polymer ?
#
loop_
_entity_poly.entity_id
_entity_poly.type
_entity_poly.pdbx_seq_one_letter_code
_entity_poly.pdbx_strand_id
1 'polypeptide(L)'
;MLYHLGTRDMSTLEEIETDIGIPKPRSFQFSQLNQCIEYVNQMSFMEGEGIVACDTRTYHRIKIKSPSYLIIHYGTVGVENENKTGQFCLSIWLQGEQQEYLNYFPKFIQEYNEIEKRIEESIIPQLINEFTKLFSSETKTFFDNLNKEHPSSGKPNQDRKRLIFTKLFQQNQGINWNQLDNEHKCTAVRNILRQRNIDNTRKFIFEKYLHLLITI
;
A
#
# COMPACT_ATOMS: atom_id res chain seq x y z
N MET A 1 -10.00 19.41 14.30
CA MET A 1 -10.95 20.28 13.59
C MET A 1 -11.63 19.45 12.52
N LEU A 2 -12.96 19.55 12.39
CA LEU A 2 -13.73 18.79 11.39
C LEU A 2 -14.06 19.70 10.20
N TYR A 3 -14.04 19.13 9.00
CA TYR A 3 -14.45 19.81 7.78
C TYR A 3 -15.57 19.02 7.09
N HIS A 4 -16.60 19.72 6.62
CA HIS A 4 -17.71 19.14 5.87
C HIS A 4 -17.35 19.02 4.39
N LEU A 5 -17.19 17.79 3.90
CA LEU A 5 -16.79 17.51 2.51
C LEU A 5 -17.98 17.38 1.55
N GLY A 6 -19.17 17.08 2.08
CA GLY A 6 -20.39 16.88 1.30
C GLY A 6 -21.45 16.15 2.11
N THR A 7 -22.69 16.21 1.63
CA THR A 7 -23.83 15.45 2.16
C THR A 7 -24.41 14.60 1.04
N ARG A 8 -24.89 13.39 1.38
CA ARG A 8 -25.49 12.47 0.43
C ARG A 8 -26.81 11.94 0.98
N ASP A 9 -27.82 11.90 0.14
CA ASP A 9 -29.07 11.21 0.45
C ASP A 9 -28.83 9.70 0.46
N MET A 10 -29.20 9.01 1.53
CA MET A 10 -28.97 7.56 1.63
C MET A 10 -29.99 6.72 0.84
N SER A 11 -31.10 7.31 0.41
CA SER A 11 -32.13 6.66 -0.42
C SER A 11 -31.80 6.74 -1.91
N THR A 12 -31.29 7.88 -2.39
CA THR A 12 -30.95 8.09 -3.81
C THR A 12 -29.45 7.98 -4.11
N LEU A 13 -28.60 8.09 -3.08
CA LEU A 13 -27.15 8.21 -3.18
C LEU A 13 -26.67 9.48 -3.89
N GLU A 14 -27.58 10.43 -4.13
CA GLU A 14 -27.27 11.72 -4.74
C GLU A 14 -26.75 12.71 -3.69
N GLU A 15 -25.91 13.64 -4.15
CA GLU A 15 -25.32 14.63 -3.28
C GLU A 15 -26.22 15.84 -3.10
N ILE A 16 -26.30 16.29 -1.86
CA ILE A 16 -27.14 17.41 -1.46
C ILE A 16 -26.23 18.51 -0.93
N GLU A 17 -26.36 19.70 -1.51
CA GLU A 17 -25.74 20.89 -0.97
C GLU A 17 -26.60 21.40 0.19
N THR A 18 -26.18 21.11 1.42
CA THR A 18 -26.84 21.58 2.64
C THR A 18 -25.81 22.09 3.63
N ASP A 19 -26.18 23.12 4.39
CA ASP A 19 -25.37 23.64 5.47
C ASP A 19 -25.75 22.94 6.77
N ILE A 20 -24.79 22.22 7.35
CA ILE A 20 -24.94 21.50 8.62
C ILE A 20 -24.23 22.21 9.78
N GLY A 21 -23.77 23.45 9.57
CA GLY A 21 -23.05 24.24 10.57
C GLY A 21 -21.59 23.81 10.80
N ILE A 22 -21.04 22.97 9.92
CA ILE A 22 -19.63 22.55 9.96
C ILE A 22 -18.87 23.26 8.83
N PRO A 23 -17.71 23.87 9.11
CA PRO A 23 -16.94 24.60 8.09
C PRO A 23 -16.54 23.70 6.92
N LYS A 24 -16.56 24.26 5.71
CA LYS A 24 -16.15 23.58 4.48
C LYS A 24 -14.67 23.85 4.15
N PRO A 25 -13.99 22.96 3.41
CA PRO A 25 -12.66 23.23 2.89
C PRO A 25 -12.65 24.47 1.99
N ARG A 26 -11.45 25.07 1.81
CA ARG A 26 -11.24 26.13 0.83
C ARG A 26 -11.61 25.61 -0.57
N SER A 27 -12.45 26.36 -1.29
CA SER A 27 -12.87 26.05 -2.65
C SER A 27 -12.20 26.99 -3.65
N PHE A 28 -12.02 26.47 -4.86
CA PHE A 28 -11.45 27.19 -6.00
C PHE A 28 -12.36 26.94 -7.21
N GLN A 29 -12.55 27.96 -8.05
CA GLN A 29 -13.29 27.82 -9.29
C GLN A 29 -12.31 27.71 -10.45
N PHE A 30 -12.43 26.61 -11.19
CA PHE A 30 -11.67 26.36 -12.41
C PHE A 30 -12.65 26.07 -13.55
N SER A 31 -12.37 26.58 -14.74
CA SER A 31 -13.21 26.38 -15.91
C SER A 31 -12.91 25.05 -16.61
N GLN A 32 -11.72 24.48 -16.40
CA GLN A 32 -11.25 23.26 -17.05
C GLN A 32 -10.34 22.45 -16.13
N LEU A 33 -10.31 21.12 -16.31
CA LEU A 33 -9.47 20.22 -15.53
C LEU A 33 -7.97 20.55 -15.61
N ASN A 34 -7.49 21.00 -16.77
CA ASN A 34 -6.07 21.37 -16.91
C ASN A 34 -5.64 22.47 -15.96
N GLN A 35 -6.53 23.42 -15.65
CA GLN A 35 -6.22 24.50 -14.70
C GLN A 35 -6.08 23.96 -13.27
N CYS A 36 -6.88 22.95 -12.90
CA CYS A 36 -6.73 22.24 -11.64
C CYS A 36 -5.36 21.57 -11.54
N ILE A 37 -4.91 20.91 -12.62
CA ILE A 37 -3.61 20.23 -12.70
C ILE A 37 -2.46 21.22 -12.61
N GLU A 38 -2.52 22.32 -13.37
CA GLU A 38 -1.52 23.38 -13.34
C GLU A 38 -1.39 24.00 -11.95
N TYR A 39 -2.52 24.30 -11.30
CA TYR A 39 -2.54 24.81 -9.93
C TYR A 39 -1.85 23.85 -8.96
N VAL A 40 -2.23 22.57 -8.97
CA VAL A 40 -1.68 21.56 -8.07
C VAL A 40 -0.20 21.28 -8.32
N ASN A 41 0.26 21.36 -9.57
CA ASN A 41 1.67 21.20 -9.92
C ASN A 41 2.55 22.32 -9.37
N GLN A 42 1.97 23.51 -9.14
CA GLN A 42 2.67 24.66 -8.56
C GLN A 42 2.55 24.74 -7.03
N MET A 43 1.65 23.96 -6.42
CA MET A 43 1.49 23.93 -4.97
C MET A 43 2.79 23.46 -4.29
N SER A 44 3.23 24.20 -3.30
CA SER A 44 4.25 23.77 -2.36
C SER A 44 3.68 22.75 -1.37
N PHE A 45 4.54 21.93 -0.80
CA PHE A 45 4.13 20.94 0.22
C PHE A 45 3.45 21.58 1.44
N MET A 46 3.83 22.80 1.78
CA MET A 46 3.26 23.53 2.93
C MET A 46 1.82 23.95 2.70
N GLU A 47 1.37 24.02 1.44
CA GLU A 47 0.00 24.39 1.06
C GLU A 47 -0.96 23.19 1.11
N GLY A 48 -0.44 21.96 1.17
CA GLY A 48 -1.21 20.74 1.39
C GLY A 48 -0.94 19.62 0.38
N GLU A 49 -1.72 18.54 0.50
CA GLU A 49 -1.62 17.34 -0.34
C GLU A 49 -2.02 17.59 -1.80
N GLY A 50 -2.96 18.50 -2.03
CA GLY A 50 -3.54 18.76 -3.34
C GLY A 50 -5.00 19.20 -3.22
N ILE A 51 -5.81 18.91 -4.25
CA ILE A 51 -7.23 19.26 -4.29
C ILE A 51 -8.10 18.07 -4.71
N VAL A 52 -9.39 18.22 -4.47
CA VAL A 52 -10.43 17.35 -5.04
C VAL A 52 -11.16 18.16 -6.11
N ALA A 53 -10.95 17.83 -7.37
CA ALA A 53 -11.68 18.45 -8.47
C ALA A 53 -13.05 17.77 -8.58
N CYS A 54 -14.12 18.56 -8.53
CA CYS A 54 -15.49 18.11 -8.67
C CYS A 54 -16.09 18.69 -9.95
N ASP A 55 -16.61 17.84 -10.83
CA ASP A 55 -17.40 18.29 -11.96
C ASP A 55 -18.74 18.83 -11.46
N THR A 56 -19.09 20.05 -11.83
CA THR A 56 -20.26 20.75 -11.29
C THR A 56 -21.60 20.24 -11.86
N ARG A 57 -21.57 19.43 -12.92
CA ARG A 57 -22.78 18.90 -13.58
C ARG A 57 -23.10 17.49 -13.09
N THR A 58 -22.06 16.68 -12.90
CA THR A 58 -22.16 15.25 -12.61
C THR A 58 -21.77 14.89 -11.18
N TYR A 59 -21.16 15.82 -10.43
CA TYR A 59 -20.59 15.58 -9.10
C TYR A 59 -19.52 14.48 -9.05
N HIS A 60 -19.02 14.06 -10.21
CA HIS A 60 -17.86 13.18 -10.30
C HIS A 60 -16.62 13.89 -9.78
N ARG A 61 -15.81 13.16 -9.00
CA ARG A 61 -14.61 13.70 -8.36
C ARG A 61 -13.38 12.95 -8.77
N ILE A 62 -12.30 13.70 -8.89
CA ILE A 62 -10.95 13.18 -8.97
C ILE A 62 -10.06 13.89 -7.95
N LYS A 63 -9.16 13.13 -7.32
CA LYS A 63 -8.13 13.69 -6.44
C LYS A 63 -6.92 14.02 -7.30
N ILE A 64 -6.39 15.24 -7.15
CA ILE A 64 -5.19 15.69 -7.84
C ILE A 64 -4.21 16.09 -6.76
N LYS A 65 -3.08 15.39 -6.66
CA LYS A 65 -2.10 15.60 -5.59
C LYS A 65 -0.88 16.34 -6.10
N SER A 66 -0.30 17.20 -5.26
CA SER A 66 0.86 18.00 -5.64
C SER A 66 2.11 17.12 -5.76
N PRO A 67 2.92 17.28 -6.82
CA PRO A 67 4.18 16.56 -6.93
C PRO A 67 5.10 16.82 -5.73
N SER A 68 5.10 18.04 -5.19
CA SER A 68 5.89 18.41 -4.01
C SER A 68 5.47 17.64 -2.75
N TYR A 69 4.16 17.44 -2.55
CA TYR A 69 3.65 16.59 -1.46
C TYR A 69 4.04 15.14 -1.65
N LEU A 70 3.88 14.60 -2.85
CA LEU A 70 4.29 13.23 -3.13
C LEU A 70 5.81 13.06 -2.88
N ILE A 71 6.64 13.99 -3.36
CA ILE A 71 8.09 13.93 -3.13
C ILE A 71 8.42 13.93 -1.63
N ILE A 72 7.76 14.72 -0.80
CA ILE A 72 8.05 14.76 0.65
C ILE A 72 7.43 13.59 1.41
N HIS A 73 6.20 13.20 1.08
CA HIS A 73 5.51 12.04 1.66
C HIS A 73 6.35 10.76 1.51
N TYR A 74 7.09 10.66 0.39
CA TYR A 74 7.94 9.50 0.10
C TYR A 74 9.43 9.72 0.31
N GLY A 75 9.93 10.95 0.17
CA GLY A 75 11.33 11.31 0.44
C GLY A 75 11.69 11.20 1.93
N THR A 76 10.69 11.23 2.82
CA THR A 76 10.86 10.93 4.25
C THR A 76 10.84 9.41 4.54
N VAL A 77 10.44 8.58 3.58
CA VAL A 77 10.50 7.12 3.65
C VAL A 77 11.85 6.68 3.09
N GLY A 78 12.91 6.79 3.89
CA GLY A 78 14.22 6.23 3.54
C GLY A 78 15.46 7.05 3.90
N VAL A 79 15.46 7.68 5.07
CA VAL A 79 16.46 8.70 5.43
C VAL A 79 17.88 8.13 5.71
N GLU A 80 18.13 6.81 5.64
CA GLU A 80 19.43 6.23 6.08
C GLU A 80 20.01 5.08 5.22
N ASN A 81 19.75 4.97 3.90
CA ASN A 81 20.31 3.87 3.08
C ASN A 81 20.83 4.28 1.69
N GLU A 82 21.75 3.47 1.16
CA GLU A 82 22.48 3.68 -0.12
C GLU A 82 21.63 3.45 -1.39
N ASN A 83 20.55 2.66 -1.32
CA ASN A 83 19.65 2.41 -2.46
C ASN A 83 18.25 3.00 -2.22
N LYS A 84 18.13 4.33 -2.34
CA LYS A 84 16.86 5.08 -2.14
C LYS A 84 15.80 4.80 -3.21
N THR A 85 16.21 4.50 -4.44
CA THR A 85 15.29 4.33 -5.57
C THR A 85 14.52 3.02 -5.48
N GLY A 86 15.21 1.91 -5.26
CA GLY A 86 14.52 0.62 -5.19
C GLY A 86 13.61 0.50 -3.98
N GLN A 87 14.05 1.12 -2.90
CA GLN A 87 13.30 1.38 -1.70
C GLN A 87 11.97 2.12 -1.94
N PHE A 88 12.03 3.24 -2.66
CA PHE A 88 10.84 3.98 -3.06
C PHE A 88 9.89 3.10 -3.90
N CYS A 89 10.41 2.40 -4.92
CA CYS A 89 9.62 1.54 -5.79
C CYS A 89 8.96 0.36 -5.04
N LEU A 90 9.67 -0.25 -4.09
CA LEU A 90 9.12 -1.28 -3.22
C LEU A 90 7.96 -0.73 -2.37
N SER A 91 8.11 0.50 -1.83
CA SER A 91 7.05 1.12 -1.04
C SER A 91 5.77 1.34 -1.86
N ILE A 92 5.92 1.74 -3.13
CA ILE A 92 4.81 1.87 -4.07
C ILE A 92 4.12 0.52 -4.29
N TRP A 93 4.91 -0.54 -4.53
CA TRP A 93 4.37 -1.88 -4.75
C TRP A 93 3.60 -2.41 -3.51
N LEU A 94 4.11 -2.15 -2.31
CA LEU A 94 3.48 -2.54 -1.05
C LEU A 94 2.19 -1.78 -0.74
N GLN A 95 2.03 -0.59 -1.29
CA GLN A 95 0.78 0.17 -1.14
C GLN A 95 -0.26 -0.25 -2.19
N GLY A 96 0.17 -0.83 -3.31
CA GLY A 96 -0.71 -1.17 -4.43
C GLY A 96 -1.25 0.06 -5.16
N GLU A 97 -0.52 1.18 -5.09
CA GLU A 97 -0.93 2.47 -5.65
C GLU A 97 -0.11 2.83 -6.92
N GLN A 98 0.47 1.83 -7.60
CA GLN A 98 1.44 2.05 -8.68
C GLN A 98 0.97 2.94 -9.83
N GLN A 99 -0.32 2.88 -10.17
CA GLN A 99 -0.88 3.70 -11.24
C GLN A 99 -0.81 5.20 -10.92
N GLU A 100 -1.00 5.59 -9.66
CA GLU A 100 -0.89 6.98 -9.23
C GLU A 100 0.57 7.44 -9.35
N TYR A 101 1.50 6.64 -8.82
CA TYR A 101 2.91 7.04 -8.71
C TYR A 101 3.65 7.11 -10.03
N LEU A 102 3.47 6.10 -10.89
CA LEU A 102 4.22 6.04 -12.15
C LEU A 102 3.77 7.13 -13.15
N ASN A 103 2.55 7.65 -12.98
CA ASN A 103 2.08 8.81 -13.73
C ASN A 103 2.84 10.09 -13.35
N TYR A 104 3.11 10.33 -12.05
CA TYR A 104 3.86 11.51 -11.61
C TYR A 104 5.38 11.35 -11.75
N PHE A 105 5.88 10.12 -11.67
CA PHE A 105 7.31 9.84 -11.71
C PHE A 105 7.69 8.80 -12.78
N PRO A 106 7.51 9.10 -14.07
CA PRO A 106 7.75 8.15 -15.15
C PRO A 106 9.20 7.65 -15.21
N LYS A 107 10.16 8.45 -14.71
CA LYS A 107 11.58 8.05 -14.61
C LYS A 107 11.84 6.82 -13.74
N PHE A 108 10.90 6.44 -12.86
CA PHE A 108 11.03 5.26 -12.00
C PHE A 108 10.33 4.03 -12.55
N ILE A 109 9.67 4.10 -13.72
CA ILE A 109 8.95 2.96 -14.31
C ILE A 109 9.85 1.75 -14.47
N GLN A 110 11.08 1.94 -14.98
CA GLN A 110 12.01 0.85 -15.18
C GLN A 110 12.37 0.15 -13.86
N GLU A 111 12.85 0.91 -12.87
CA GLU A 111 13.23 0.37 -11.56
C GLU A 111 12.04 -0.29 -10.86
N TYR A 112 10.85 0.32 -10.94
CA TYR A 112 9.63 -0.26 -10.39
C TYR A 112 9.33 -1.62 -11.00
N ASN A 113 9.38 -1.72 -12.33
CA ASN A 113 9.11 -2.97 -13.04
C ASN A 113 10.13 -4.06 -12.66
N GLU A 114 11.40 -3.71 -12.48
CA GLU A 114 12.44 -4.66 -12.04
C GLU A 114 12.15 -5.20 -10.63
N ILE A 115 11.69 -4.34 -9.72
CA ILE A 115 11.33 -4.72 -8.36
C ILE A 115 10.05 -5.54 -8.31
N GLU A 116 9.01 -5.10 -9.01
CA GLU A 116 7.76 -5.83 -9.14
C GLU A 116 8.04 -7.23 -9.69
N LYS A 117 8.82 -7.32 -10.76
CA LYS A 117 9.26 -8.61 -11.33
C LYS A 117 9.95 -9.48 -10.29
N ARG A 118 10.92 -8.94 -9.54
CA ARG A 118 11.62 -9.70 -8.50
C ARG A 118 10.67 -10.21 -7.41
N ILE A 119 9.72 -9.39 -6.98
CA ILE A 119 8.75 -9.77 -5.96
C ILE A 119 7.81 -10.87 -6.48
N GLU A 120 7.24 -10.68 -7.66
CA GLU A 120 6.22 -11.55 -8.25
C GLU A 120 6.80 -12.88 -8.76
N GLU A 121 8.00 -12.86 -9.36
CA GLU A 121 8.60 -14.06 -9.97
C GLU A 121 9.50 -14.85 -9.01
N SER A 122 9.99 -14.22 -7.93
CA SER A 122 10.93 -14.88 -7.00
C SER A 122 10.38 -14.99 -5.59
N ILE A 123 10.02 -13.86 -4.98
CA ILE A 123 9.77 -13.79 -3.53
C ILE A 123 8.42 -14.40 -3.16
N ILE A 124 7.36 -14.03 -3.87
CA ILE A 124 6.03 -14.60 -3.63
C ILE A 124 6.05 -16.12 -3.82
N PRO A 125 6.60 -16.68 -4.92
CA PRO A 125 6.74 -18.13 -5.08
C PRO A 125 7.54 -18.80 -3.95
N GLN A 126 8.63 -18.20 -3.50
CA GLN A 126 9.42 -18.73 -2.37
C GLN A 126 8.61 -18.77 -1.08
N LEU A 127 7.90 -17.68 -0.75
CA LEU A 127 7.04 -17.62 0.44
C LEU A 127 5.90 -18.64 0.38
N ILE A 128 5.29 -18.83 -0.80
CA ILE A 128 4.27 -19.86 -1.02
C ILE A 128 4.85 -21.25 -0.77
N ASN A 129 6.02 -21.56 -1.33
CA ASN A 129 6.65 -22.88 -1.16
C ASN A 129 7.02 -23.14 0.31
N GLU A 130 7.64 -22.16 0.98
CA GLU A 130 7.96 -22.24 2.40
C GLU A 130 6.70 -22.44 3.25
N PHE A 131 5.65 -21.63 3.04
CA PHE A 131 4.39 -21.76 3.77
C PHE A 131 3.71 -23.11 3.50
N THR A 132 3.73 -23.60 2.27
CA THR A 132 3.15 -24.89 1.88
C THR A 132 3.79 -26.06 2.63
N LYS A 133 5.10 -26.02 2.86
CA LYS A 133 5.82 -27.03 3.65
C LYS A 133 5.42 -27.03 5.13
N LEU A 134 5.04 -25.86 5.66
CA LEU A 134 4.64 -25.69 7.05
C LEU A 134 3.15 -25.97 7.26
N PHE A 135 2.34 -25.75 6.24
CA PHE A 135 0.88 -25.74 6.33
C PHE A 135 0.34 -27.10 6.79
N SER A 136 -0.53 -27.04 7.79
CA SER A 136 -1.37 -28.15 8.23
C SER A 136 -2.78 -27.60 8.47
N SER A 137 -3.80 -28.36 8.11
CA SER A 137 -5.19 -28.02 8.46
C SER A 137 -5.40 -28.01 9.97
N GLU A 138 -4.58 -28.76 10.71
CA GLU A 138 -4.58 -28.74 12.16
C GLU A 138 -3.77 -27.56 12.70
N THR A 139 -4.46 -26.66 13.41
CA THR A 139 -3.86 -25.43 13.96
C THR A 139 -2.65 -25.71 14.85
N LYS A 140 -2.73 -26.70 15.75
CA LYS A 140 -1.63 -27.04 16.65
C LYS A 140 -0.39 -27.47 15.86
N THR A 141 -0.57 -28.42 14.95
CA THR A 141 0.48 -28.96 14.09
C THR A 141 1.14 -27.88 13.23
N PHE A 142 0.36 -26.94 12.67
CA PHE A 142 0.90 -25.79 11.96
C PHE A 142 1.83 -24.94 12.84
N PHE A 143 1.38 -24.56 14.04
CA PHE A 143 2.19 -23.72 14.93
C PHE A 143 3.41 -24.45 15.50
N ASP A 144 3.32 -25.76 15.72
CA ASP A 144 4.47 -26.58 16.12
C ASP A 144 5.55 -26.59 15.02
N ASN A 145 5.15 -26.81 13.76
CA ASN A 145 6.05 -26.71 12.60
C ASN A 145 6.65 -25.31 12.45
N LEU A 146 5.82 -24.27 12.60
CA LEU A 146 6.24 -22.88 12.51
C LEU A 146 7.25 -22.52 13.61
N ASN A 147 7.05 -23.00 14.84
CA ASN A 147 7.98 -22.80 15.95
C ASN A 147 9.33 -23.48 15.72
N LYS A 148 9.31 -24.66 15.07
CA LYS A 148 10.52 -25.43 14.78
C LYS A 148 11.38 -24.75 13.70
N GLU A 149 10.76 -24.35 12.58
CA GLU A 149 11.48 -23.77 11.43
C GLU A 149 11.75 -22.27 11.60
N HIS A 150 10.85 -21.56 12.30
CA HIS A 150 10.93 -20.12 12.55
C HIS A 150 10.65 -19.82 14.03
N PRO A 151 11.60 -20.18 14.92
CA PRO A 151 11.48 -19.93 16.35
C PRO A 151 11.35 -18.42 16.62
N SER A 152 10.50 -18.05 17.58
CA SER A 152 10.37 -16.66 17.97
C SER A 152 11.63 -16.19 18.68
N SER A 153 12.17 -15.06 18.25
CA SER A 153 13.27 -14.37 18.91
C SER A 153 12.78 -13.47 20.07
N GLY A 154 11.46 -13.34 20.25
CA GLY A 154 10.84 -12.33 21.12
C GLY A 154 10.98 -10.91 20.59
N LYS A 155 11.60 -10.72 19.42
CA LYS A 155 11.81 -9.41 18.79
C LYS A 155 10.97 -9.35 17.50
N PRO A 156 9.89 -8.54 17.45
CA PRO A 156 8.97 -8.49 16.31
C PRO A 156 9.67 -8.22 14.97
N ASN A 157 10.81 -7.52 15.01
CA ASN A 157 11.62 -7.23 13.84
C ASN A 157 12.32 -8.44 13.21
N GLN A 158 12.56 -9.48 14.00
CA GLN A 158 13.24 -10.69 13.56
C GLN A 158 12.24 -11.81 13.20
N ASP A 159 10.99 -11.72 13.67
CA ASP A 159 9.95 -12.76 13.54
C ASP A 159 8.98 -12.50 12.37
N ARG A 160 9.40 -11.78 11.32
CA ARG A 160 8.47 -11.33 10.27
C ARG A 160 7.94 -12.43 9.35
N LYS A 161 8.76 -13.39 8.93
CA LYS A 161 8.26 -14.57 8.19
C LYS A 161 7.22 -15.32 9.02
N ARG A 162 7.49 -15.48 10.32
CA ARG A 162 6.55 -16.05 11.27
C ARG A 162 5.24 -15.25 11.32
N LEU A 163 5.29 -13.93 11.35
CA LEU A 163 4.10 -13.07 11.30
C LEU A 163 3.32 -13.24 9.98
N ILE A 164 4.01 -13.23 8.83
CA ILE A 164 3.41 -13.47 7.51
C ILE A 164 2.68 -14.81 7.51
N PHE A 165 3.35 -15.88 7.90
CA PHE A 165 2.78 -17.23 7.89
C PHE A 165 1.63 -17.37 8.89
N THR A 166 1.73 -16.74 10.06
CA THR A 166 0.64 -16.70 11.03
C THR A 166 -0.60 -16.01 10.44
N LYS A 167 -0.42 -14.85 9.78
CA LYS A 167 -1.54 -14.14 9.15
C LYS A 167 -2.09 -14.89 7.94
N LEU A 168 -1.25 -15.47 7.09
CA LEU A 168 -1.68 -16.32 5.98
C LEU A 168 -2.52 -17.48 6.49
N PHE A 169 -2.07 -18.17 7.54
CA PHE A 169 -2.83 -19.25 8.16
C PHE A 169 -4.18 -18.77 8.69
N GLN A 170 -4.20 -17.67 9.45
CA GLN A 170 -5.44 -17.08 10.00
C GLN A 170 -6.45 -16.71 8.92
N GLN A 171 -6.00 -16.10 7.81
CA GLN A 171 -6.87 -15.69 6.71
C GLN A 171 -7.40 -16.85 5.87
N ASN A 172 -6.71 -18.00 5.90
CA ASN A 172 -7.06 -19.18 5.13
C ASN A 172 -7.51 -20.34 6.02
N GLN A 173 -7.94 -20.07 7.26
CA GLN A 173 -8.51 -21.11 8.13
C GLN A 173 -9.76 -21.71 7.50
N GLY A 174 -9.87 -23.03 7.54
CA GLY A 174 -10.96 -23.77 6.90
C GLY A 174 -10.82 -23.91 5.38
N ILE A 175 -9.82 -23.28 4.77
CA ILE A 175 -9.49 -23.46 3.35
C ILE A 175 -8.35 -24.47 3.23
N ASN A 176 -8.48 -25.43 2.31
CA ASN A 176 -7.40 -26.35 2.01
C ASN A 176 -6.35 -25.66 1.12
N TRP A 177 -5.33 -25.07 1.75
CA TRP A 177 -4.24 -24.37 1.04
C TRP A 177 -3.63 -25.19 -0.09
N ASN A 178 -3.49 -26.51 0.10
CA ASN A 178 -2.88 -27.39 -0.90
C ASN A 178 -3.74 -27.57 -2.15
N GLN A 179 -5.06 -27.33 -2.05
CA GLN A 179 -6.01 -27.40 -3.16
C GLN A 179 -6.24 -26.05 -3.85
N LEU A 180 -5.76 -24.94 -3.28
CA LEU A 180 -5.84 -23.64 -3.94
C LEU A 180 -4.95 -23.60 -5.18
N ASP A 181 -5.44 -22.98 -6.25
CA ASP A 181 -4.62 -22.67 -7.41
C ASP A 181 -3.53 -21.63 -7.06
N ASN A 182 -2.60 -21.45 -7.99
CA ASN A 182 -1.46 -20.57 -7.78
C ASN A 182 -1.85 -19.10 -7.65
N GLU A 183 -2.88 -18.64 -8.38
CA GLU A 183 -3.26 -17.22 -8.37
C GLU A 183 -3.90 -16.82 -7.04
N HIS A 184 -4.72 -17.70 -6.46
CA HIS A 184 -5.27 -17.50 -5.12
C HIS A 184 -4.15 -17.42 -4.07
N LYS A 185 -3.14 -18.29 -4.16
CA LYS A 185 -1.98 -18.27 -3.26
C LYS A 185 -1.17 -16.98 -3.41
N CYS A 186 -0.87 -16.58 -4.64
CA CYS A 186 -0.18 -15.31 -4.94
C CYS A 186 -0.96 -14.12 -4.39
N THR A 187 -2.27 -14.07 -4.63
CA THR A 187 -3.15 -13.00 -4.14
C THR A 187 -3.19 -12.95 -2.60
N ALA A 188 -3.27 -14.10 -1.92
CA ALA A 188 -3.22 -14.15 -0.46
C ALA A 188 -1.90 -13.58 0.09
N VAL A 189 -0.76 -13.99 -0.47
CA VAL A 189 0.55 -13.46 -0.07
C VAL A 189 0.66 -11.96 -0.36
N ARG A 190 0.23 -11.52 -1.55
CA ARG A 190 0.23 -10.11 -1.95
C ARG A 190 -0.60 -9.27 -0.98
N ASN A 191 -1.80 -9.73 -0.60
CA ASN A 191 -2.66 -9.07 0.38
C ASN A 191 -2.01 -8.98 1.75
N ILE A 192 -1.35 -10.04 2.22
CA ILE A 192 -0.59 -10.00 3.48
C ILE A 192 0.53 -8.96 3.40
N LEU A 193 1.36 -8.99 2.35
CA LEU A 193 2.48 -8.06 2.19
C LEU A 193 2.02 -6.59 2.13
N ARG A 194 0.84 -6.33 1.55
CA ARG A 194 0.25 -4.98 1.42
C ARG A 194 -0.55 -4.51 2.64
N GLN A 195 -0.71 -5.33 3.69
CA GLN A 195 -1.44 -4.93 4.88
C GLN A 195 -0.68 -3.88 5.69
N ARG A 196 -1.32 -2.72 5.88
CA ARG A 196 -0.85 -1.63 6.75
C ARG A 196 -0.49 -2.10 8.18
N ASN A 197 -1.21 -3.10 8.72
CA ASN A 197 -1.00 -3.62 10.07
C ASN A 197 0.17 -4.61 10.22
N ILE A 198 0.99 -4.84 9.18
CA ILE A 198 2.29 -5.52 9.35
C ILE A 198 3.37 -4.51 9.76
N ASP A 199 3.08 -3.19 9.72
CA ASP A 199 4.05 -2.17 10.10
C ASP A 199 3.40 -0.88 10.63
N ASN A 200 3.35 -0.69 11.95
CA ASN A 200 3.03 0.62 12.54
C ASN A 200 4.17 1.64 12.33
N THR A 201 5.32 1.21 11.83
CA THR A 201 6.49 2.03 11.54
C THR A 201 6.93 1.76 10.11
N ARG A 202 6.39 2.52 9.15
CA ARG A 202 6.71 2.48 7.70
C ARG A 202 8.22 2.41 7.34
N LYS A 203 9.12 2.66 8.30
CA LYS A 203 10.59 2.52 8.23
C LYS A 203 11.06 1.05 8.21
N PHE A 204 10.27 0.09 8.69
CA PHE A 204 10.81 -1.20 9.10
C PHE A 204 10.76 -2.29 8.00
N ILE A 205 9.78 -2.30 7.08
CA ILE A 205 9.81 -3.16 5.86
C ILE A 205 11.09 -2.94 5.04
N PHE A 206 11.58 -1.72 5.06
CA PHE A 206 12.69 -1.25 4.25
C PHE A 206 14.06 -1.85 4.60
N GLU A 207 14.46 -1.84 5.88
CA GLU A 207 15.83 -2.16 6.28
C GLU A 207 16.17 -3.65 6.19
N LYS A 208 15.17 -4.54 6.16
CA LYS A 208 15.42 -6.00 6.24
C LYS A 208 14.82 -6.83 5.10
N TYR A 209 13.73 -6.38 4.46
CA TYR A 209 13.33 -7.06 3.21
C TYR A 209 14.32 -6.74 2.11
N LEU A 210 14.98 -5.58 2.09
CA LEU A 210 16.09 -5.36 1.17
C LEU A 210 17.17 -6.43 1.34
N HIS A 211 17.51 -6.88 2.56
CA HIS A 211 18.46 -7.99 2.73
C HIS A 211 17.90 -9.36 2.31
N LEU A 212 16.61 -9.66 2.51
CA LEU A 212 15.97 -10.83 1.89
C LEU A 212 15.82 -10.71 0.35
N LEU A 213 15.84 -9.47 -0.17
CA LEU A 213 15.76 -9.06 -1.57
C LEU A 213 17.13 -8.65 -2.16
N ILE A 214 18.26 -8.85 -1.48
CA ILE A 214 19.62 -8.49 -1.95
C ILE A 214 20.62 -9.61 -1.65
N THR A 215 20.36 -10.45 -0.64
CA THR A 215 21.24 -11.57 -0.29
C THR A 215 20.80 -12.90 -0.93
N ILE A 216 20.42 -12.83 -2.21
CA ILE A 216 20.52 -13.91 -3.22
C ILE A 216 21.06 -13.26 -4.49
#